data_AF-A0A151ALK9-F1
#
_entry.id   AF-A0A151ALK9-F1
#
_cell.length_a   1.000
_cell.length_b   1.000
_cell.length_c   1.000
_cell.angle_alpha   90.00
_cell.angle_beta   90.00
_cell.angle_gamma   90.00
#
_symmetry.space_group_name_H-M   'P 1'
#
loop_
_entity.id
_entity.type
_entity.pdbx_description
1 polymer ?
#
loop_
_entity_poly.entity_id
_entity_poly.type
_entity_poly.pdbx_seq_one_letter_code
_entity_poly.pdbx_strand_id
1 'polypeptide(L)'
;MRIVINEMKKILNIKILLVVALLCTLFYWFFMSYYIDCFPNGHSAIEEVEYSTELVKRYGLTLEEDEYTEFINETRQKLISEMEMYIKSNPAFADAGIYSYEDYEKMYEKEELTEAENKAVWTLLGEECDYARFRMQAINLIESWYKDFPKLLERQISEAKNQKEIDRLTSILTTKEYINIMDWNVYENTVNYVYYLAIMTIMAVLVLVSPLIVTDRAGNIHLLQFTSKYGRKIFKKQLLAVILSAFIFTTVLIIIFGAVYGKIGTWIFWNSGLTSFFNFSVFWFDITYGQYIVIYIAFLYLLCLGTAAIAFILSRFSKNFITLILKLIPVFAVLTIICKCVFKYTFSPSNLLYRATGLIGIEPIVCSLIFIAGMAAACYLVRRERKVDVI
;
A
#
# COMPACT_ATOMS: atom_id res chain seq x y z
N MET A 1 -32.34 18.18 7.18
CA MET A 1 -30.87 18.21 7.16
C MET A 1 -30.25 19.05 8.27
N ARG A 2 -30.84 20.18 8.69
CA ARG A 2 -30.30 21.06 9.77
C ARG A 2 -29.80 20.33 11.03
N ILE A 3 -30.55 19.36 11.56
CA ILE A 3 -30.13 18.61 12.76
C ILE A 3 -28.87 17.77 12.52
N VAL A 4 -28.76 17.11 11.35
CA VAL A 4 -27.59 16.29 11.00
C VAL A 4 -26.34 17.17 10.97
N ILE A 5 -26.44 18.35 10.36
CA ILE A 5 -25.35 19.33 10.30
C ILE A 5 -24.93 19.77 11.69
N ASN A 6 -25.88 20.00 12.61
CA ASN A 6 -25.55 20.37 13.99
C ASN A 6 -24.84 19.23 14.74
N GLU A 7 -25.25 17.97 14.55
CA GLU A 7 -24.54 16.82 15.12
C GLU A 7 -23.14 16.66 14.50
N MET A 8 -22.99 16.90 13.19
CA MET A 8 -21.67 16.91 12.54
C MET A 8 -20.76 17.99 13.11
N LYS A 9 -21.27 19.18 13.43
CA LYS A 9 -20.47 20.24 14.07
C LYS A 9 -19.94 19.84 15.45
N LYS A 10 -20.65 18.96 16.17
CA LYS A 10 -20.14 18.42 17.45
C LYS A 10 -18.99 17.44 17.22
N ILE A 11 -19.08 16.60 16.17
CA ILE A 11 -18.01 15.66 15.77
C ILE A 11 -16.78 16.44 15.27
N LEU A 12 -17.00 17.35 14.32
CA LEU A 12 -15.99 18.19 13.67
C LEU A 12 -15.64 19.41 14.52
N ASN A 13 -15.47 19.20 15.83
CA ASN A 13 -15.02 20.24 16.74
C ASN A 13 -13.52 20.49 16.56
N ILE A 14 -13.10 21.76 16.52
CA ILE A 14 -11.69 22.15 16.38
C ILE A 14 -10.76 21.43 17.37
N LYS A 15 -11.19 21.22 18.62
CA LYS A 15 -10.37 20.53 19.63
C LYS A 15 -10.09 19.08 19.23
N ILE A 16 -11.11 18.37 18.74
CA ILE A 16 -10.98 16.97 18.28
C ILE A 16 -10.16 16.93 16.99
N LEU A 17 -10.41 17.85 16.06
CA LEU A 17 -9.65 17.96 14.82
C LEU A 17 -8.15 18.20 15.08
N LEU A 18 -7.80 19.04 16.06
CA LEU A 18 -6.40 19.24 16.47
C LEU A 18 -5.76 17.98 17.05
N VAL A 19 -6.50 17.23 17.90
CA VAL A 19 -6.02 15.95 18.45
C VAL A 19 -5.80 14.93 17.34
N VAL A 20 -6.75 14.81 16.42
CA VAL A 20 -6.66 13.89 15.29
C VAL A 20 -5.54 14.31 14.33
N ALA A 21 -5.37 15.61 14.06
CA ALA A 21 -4.29 16.12 13.24
C ALA A 21 -2.93 15.79 13.85
N LEU A 22 -2.73 16.05 15.15
CA LEU A 22 -1.50 15.69 15.87
C LEU A 22 -1.24 14.18 15.78
N LEU A 23 -2.26 13.36 15.99
CA LEU A 23 -2.16 11.91 15.93
C LEU A 23 -1.80 11.42 14.52
N CYS A 24 -2.42 11.96 13.46
CA CYS A 24 -2.07 11.66 12.08
C CYS A 24 -0.63 12.10 11.76
N THR A 25 -0.20 13.28 12.21
CA THR A 25 1.16 13.77 12.00
C THR A 25 2.20 12.87 12.67
N LEU A 26 1.98 12.50 13.93
CA LEU A 26 2.87 11.58 14.64
C LEU A 26 2.89 10.21 13.98
N PHE A 27 1.72 9.67 13.63
CA PHE A 27 1.64 8.37 12.97
C PHE A 27 2.36 8.37 11.61
N TYR A 28 2.17 9.44 10.83
CA TYR A 28 2.89 9.61 9.56
C TYR A 28 4.40 9.61 9.78
N TRP A 29 4.90 10.36 10.76
CA TRP A 29 6.33 10.45 11.05
C TRP A 29 6.93 9.12 11.53
N PHE A 30 6.20 8.34 12.33
CA PHE A 30 6.70 7.06 12.85
C PHE A 30 6.58 5.89 11.86
N PHE A 31 5.55 5.88 11.00
CA PHE A 31 5.20 4.68 10.23
C PHE A 31 5.08 4.88 8.73
N MET A 32 5.04 6.13 8.22
CA MET A 32 4.77 6.38 6.80
C MET A 32 5.82 7.23 6.08
N SER A 33 6.53 8.13 6.79
CA SER A 33 7.57 9.01 6.22
C SER A 33 8.64 8.22 5.48
N TYR A 34 9.05 7.08 6.01
CA TYR A 34 10.02 6.17 5.39
C TYR A 34 9.70 5.82 3.92
N TYR A 35 8.43 5.55 3.61
CA TYR A 35 7.99 5.18 2.25
C TYR A 35 7.96 6.35 1.27
N ILE A 36 8.21 7.57 1.77
CA ILE A 36 8.33 8.80 0.99
C ILE A 36 9.79 9.23 0.91
N ASP A 37 10.44 9.37 2.06
CA ASP A 37 11.77 9.98 2.20
C ASP A 37 12.89 9.03 1.76
N CYS A 38 12.69 7.71 1.89
CA CYS A 38 13.68 6.69 1.56
C CYS A 38 13.31 5.90 0.30
N PHE A 39 12.37 6.37 -0.53
CA PHE A 39 11.98 5.65 -1.75
C PHE A 39 12.60 6.29 -3.01
N PRO A 40 13.20 5.50 -3.93
CA PRO A 40 13.53 4.07 -3.80
C PRO A 40 14.63 3.82 -2.74
N ASN A 41 14.57 2.68 -2.07
CA ASN A 41 15.40 2.44 -0.88
C ASN A 41 16.72 1.73 -1.18
N GLY A 42 17.74 2.52 -1.49
CA GLY A 42 19.11 2.06 -1.68
C GLY A 42 19.38 1.45 -3.06
N HIS A 43 20.61 1.01 -3.27
CA HIS A 43 21.05 0.40 -4.52
C HIS A 43 20.97 -1.13 -4.42
N SER A 44 20.56 -1.85 -5.47
CA SER A 44 20.23 -1.39 -6.84
C SER A 44 18.77 -0.93 -7.05
N ALA A 45 17.96 -0.80 -6.00
CA ALA A 45 16.54 -0.49 -6.14
C ALA A 45 16.27 0.87 -6.81
N ILE A 46 17.18 1.85 -6.63
CA ILE A 46 17.13 3.13 -7.34
C ILE A 46 17.22 2.91 -8.85
N GLU A 47 18.25 2.19 -9.30
CA GLU A 47 18.50 1.90 -10.71
C GLU A 47 17.39 1.04 -11.32
N GLU A 48 16.84 0.10 -10.58
CA GLU A 48 15.69 -0.72 -10.99
C GLU A 48 14.46 0.15 -11.29
N VAL A 49 14.13 1.08 -10.40
CA VAL A 49 13.02 2.03 -10.59
C VAL A 49 13.30 3.00 -11.74
N GLU A 50 14.54 3.45 -11.89
CA GLU A 50 14.93 4.34 -12.99
C GLU A 50 14.82 3.66 -14.36
N TYR A 51 15.36 2.46 -14.52
CA TYR A 51 15.26 1.72 -15.78
C TYR A 51 13.84 1.28 -16.09
N SER A 52 13.07 0.83 -15.11
CA SER A 52 11.65 0.53 -15.35
C SER A 52 10.86 1.79 -15.75
N THR A 53 11.18 2.94 -15.17
CA THR A 53 10.60 4.23 -15.58
C THR A 53 11.01 4.58 -17.01
N GLU A 54 12.27 4.35 -17.40
CA GLU A 54 12.76 4.59 -18.75
C GLU A 54 12.09 3.66 -19.78
N LEU A 55 11.98 2.37 -19.47
CA LEU A 55 11.28 1.38 -20.27
C LEU A 55 9.83 1.83 -20.53
N VAL A 56 9.11 2.28 -19.49
CA VAL A 56 7.74 2.77 -19.67
C VAL A 56 7.67 4.02 -20.56
N LYS A 57 8.64 4.94 -20.43
CA LYS A 57 8.68 6.16 -21.26
C LYS A 57 8.98 5.86 -22.73
N ARG A 58 9.87 4.89 -23.00
CA ARG A 58 10.39 4.59 -24.34
C ARG A 58 9.48 3.64 -25.11
N TYR A 59 9.00 2.58 -24.47
CA TYR A 59 8.28 1.47 -25.12
C TYR A 59 6.80 1.35 -24.71
N GLY A 60 6.40 2.00 -23.61
CA GLY A 60 5.00 2.04 -23.17
C GLY A 60 4.70 1.05 -22.05
N LEU A 61 3.64 0.25 -22.17
CA LEU A 61 3.14 -0.57 -21.05
C LEU A 61 3.73 -1.98 -21.01
N THR A 62 4.18 -2.45 -22.15
CA THR A 62 4.72 -3.80 -22.39
C THR A 62 6.10 -3.68 -23.00
N LEU A 63 6.93 -4.71 -22.83
CA LEU A 63 8.25 -4.80 -23.42
C LEU A 63 8.28 -5.97 -24.40
N GLU A 64 8.35 -5.68 -25.70
CA GLU A 64 8.49 -6.70 -26.74
C GLU A 64 9.94 -7.20 -26.85
N GLU A 65 10.15 -8.34 -27.53
CA GLU A 65 11.46 -9.00 -27.58
C GLU A 65 12.55 -8.20 -28.31
N ASP A 66 12.18 -7.50 -29.38
CA ASP A 66 13.08 -6.61 -30.14
C ASP A 66 13.43 -5.36 -29.32
N GLU A 67 12.44 -4.73 -28.68
CA GLU A 67 12.59 -3.59 -27.78
C GLU A 67 13.50 -3.93 -26.59
N TYR A 68 13.26 -5.09 -25.96
CA TYR A 68 14.10 -5.64 -24.91
C TYR A 68 15.55 -5.80 -25.37
N THR A 69 15.75 -6.41 -26.54
CA THR A 69 17.09 -6.70 -27.07
C THR A 69 17.84 -5.40 -27.38
N GLU A 70 17.15 -4.41 -27.96
CA GLU A 70 17.69 -3.07 -28.20
C GLU A 70 18.12 -2.42 -26.88
N PHE A 71 17.21 -2.34 -25.90
CA PHE A 71 17.45 -1.66 -24.63
C PHE A 71 18.62 -2.26 -23.85
N ILE A 72 18.67 -3.59 -23.73
CA ILE A 72 19.74 -4.29 -22.99
C ILE A 72 21.09 -4.06 -23.68
N ASN A 73 21.16 -4.22 -25.01
CA ASN A 73 22.43 -4.08 -25.73
C ASN A 73 22.96 -2.64 -25.69
N GLU A 74 22.09 -1.67 -25.97
CA GLU A 74 22.46 -0.24 -25.95
C GLU A 74 22.94 0.17 -24.55
N THR A 75 22.14 -0.12 -23.52
CA THR A 75 22.43 0.31 -22.15
C THR A 75 23.68 -0.38 -21.61
N ARG A 76 23.86 -1.68 -21.89
CA ARG A 76 25.06 -2.43 -21.50
C ARG A 76 26.32 -1.88 -22.16
N GLN A 77 26.29 -1.61 -23.46
CA GLN A 77 27.46 -1.04 -24.17
C GLN A 77 27.84 0.33 -23.63
N LYS A 78 26.85 1.17 -23.34
CA LYS A 78 27.05 2.47 -22.71
C LYS A 78 27.69 2.34 -21.33
N LEU A 79 27.16 1.46 -20.47
CA LEU A 79 27.68 1.23 -19.13
C LEU A 79 29.10 0.64 -19.12
N ILE A 80 29.40 -0.31 -20.00
CA ILE A 80 30.77 -0.85 -20.13
C ILE A 80 31.74 0.28 -20.50
N SER A 81 31.36 1.13 -21.45
CA SER A 81 32.18 2.27 -21.87
C SER A 81 32.40 3.28 -20.73
N GLU A 82 31.36 3.56 -19.93
CA GLU A 82 31.45 4.41 -18.73
C GLU A 82 32.37 3.78 -17.68
N MET A 83 32.20 2.50 -17.38
CA MET A 83 33.06 1.77 -16.42
C MET A 83 34.52 1.72 -16.86
N GLU A 84 34.80 1.49 -18.13
CA GLU A 84 36.18 1.54 -18.64
C GLU A 84 36.81 2.92 -18.44
N MET A 85 36.03 3.99 -18.59
CA MET A 85 36.50 5.35 -18.34
C MET A 85 36.83 5.56 -16.85
N TYR A 86 35.98 5.06 -15.95
CA TYR A 86 36.24 5.10 -14.51
C TYR A 86 37.47 4.28 -14.11
N ILE A 87 37.61 3.07 -14.67
CA ILE A 87 38.76 2.19 -14.44
C ILE A 87 40.07 2.86 -14.87
N LYS A 88 40.08 3.52 -16.04
CA LYS A 88 41.28 4.21 -16.56
C LYS A 88 41.63 5.48 -15.78
N SER A 89 40.64 6.15 -15.18
CA SER A 89 40.83 7.46 -14.54
C SER A 89 41.13 7.39 -13.05
N ASN A 90 40.73 6.31 -12.36
CA ASN A 90 40.93 6.18 -10.92
C ASN A 90 42.12 5.27 -10.58
N PRO A 91 43.14 5.79 -9.85
CA PRO A 91 44.34 5.02 -9.49
C PRO A 91 44.07 3.73 -8.70
N ALA A 92 42.96 3.66 -7.95
CA ALA A 92 42.61 2.49 -7.14
C ALA A 92 42.52 1.20 -7.98
N PHE A 93 42.09 1.30 -9.25
CA PHE A 93 42.02 0.14 -10.15
C PHE A 93 43.41 -0.31 -10.61
N ALA A 94 44.28 0.62 -10.99
CA ALA A 94 45.66 0.30 -11.39
C ALA A 94 46.46 -0.33 -10.24
N ASP A 95 46.29 0.18 -9.01
CA ASP A 95 46.90 -0.38 -7.79
C ASP A 95 46.46 -1.82 -7.52
N ALA A 96 45.23 -2.17 -7.92
CA ALA A 96 44.66 -3.52 -7.84
C ALA A 96 44.95 -4.38 -9.09
N GLY A 97 45.66 -3.86 -10.10
CA GLY A 97 45.94 -4.58 -11.35
C GLY A 97 44.74 -4.70 -12.30
N ILE A 98 43.73 -3.84 -12.16
CA ILE A 98 42.52 -3.79 -12.99
C ILE A 98 42.69 -2.71 -14.06
N TYR A 99 42.73 -3.10 -15.34
CA TYR A 99 42.96 -2.16 -16.45
C TYR A 99 41.80 -2.11 -17.47
N SER A 100 40.85 -3.04 -17.36
CA SER A 100 39.69 -3.17 -18.24
C SER A 100 38.46 -3.63 -17.46
N TYR A 101 37.29 -3.50 -18.07
CA TYR A 101 36.06 -4.06 -17.52
C TYR A 101 36.15 -5.59 -17.33
N GLU A 102 36.81 -6.30 -18.24
CA GLU A 102 37.02 -7.75 -18.11
C GLU A 102 37.89 -8.12 -16.92
N ASP A 103 38.93 -7.33 -16.64
CA ASP A 103 39.77 -7.53 -15.44
C ASP A 103 38.97 -7.26 -14.18
N TYR A 104 38.10 -6.25 -14.20
CA TYR A 104 37.21 -5.95 -13.10
C TYR A 104 36.25 -7.11 -12.82
N GLU A 105 35.59 -7.68 -13.83
CA GLU A 105 34.67 -8.81 -13.62
C GLU A 105 35.41 -10.04 -13.05
N LYS A 106 36.60 -10.36 -13.57
CA LYS A 106 37.42 -11.45 -13.01
C LYS A 106 37.80 -11.19 -11.55
N MET A 107 38.10 -9.94 -11.21
CA MET A 107 38.41 -9.56 -9.84
C MET A 107 37.17 -9.66 -8.94
N TYR A 108 36.00 -9.25 -9.45
CA TYR A 108 34.73 -9.28 -8.73
C TYR A 108 34.27 -10.72 -8.40
N GLU A 109 34.62 -11.70 -9.23
CA GLU A 109 34.33 -13.12 -9.01
C GLU A 109 35.29 -13.82 -8.02
N LYS A 110 36.39 -13.15 -7.64
CA LYS A 110 37.41 -13.72 -6.75
C LYS A 110 36.88 -13.80 -5.31
N GLU A 111 36.99 -14.98 -4.69
CA GLU A 111 36.49 -15.21 -3.31
C GLU A 111 37.27 -14.44 -2.25
N GLU A 112 38.60 -14.33 -2.41
CA GLU A 112 39.49 -13.64 -1.46
C GLU A 112 40.14 -12.42 -2.13
N LEU A 113 39.75 -11.23 -1.67
CA LEU A 113 40.28 -9.95 -2.14
C LEU A 113 41.31 -9.41 -1.14
N THR A 114 42.43 -8.93 -1.67
CA THR A 114 43.34 -8.04 -0.92
C THR A 114 42.66 -6.70 -0.63
N GLU A 115 43.20 -5.91 0.29
CA GLU A 115 42.64 -4.60 0.64
C GLU A 115 42.56 -3.64 -0.57
N ALA A 116 43.57 -3.66 -1.44
CA ALA A 116 43.60 -2.86 -2.66
C ALA A 116 42.53 -3.31 -3.68
N GLU A 117 42.40 -4.62 -3.90
CA GLU A 117 41.37 -5.19 -4.79
C GLU A 117 39.96 -4.91 -4.26
N ASN A 118 39.76 -5.06 -2.95
CA ASN A 118 38.49 -4.78 -2.28
C ASN A 118 38.10 -3.30 -2.47
N LYS A 119 39.03 -2.38 -2.24
CA LYS A 119 38.83 -0.95 -2.47
C LYS A 119 38.44 -0.65 -3.92
N ALA A 120 39.14 -1.24 -4.89
CA ALA A 120 38.84 -1.06 -6.31
C ALA A 120 37.43 -1.59 -6.67
N VAL A 121 37.05 -2.75 -6.15
CA VAL A 121 35.70 -3.31 -6.35
C VAL A 121 34.61 -2.36 -5.82
N TRP A 122 34.77 -1.83 -4.61
CA TRP A 122 33.79 -0.88 -4.05
C TRP A 122 33.79 0.48 -4.73
N THR A 123 34.87 0.86 -5.42
CA THR A 123 34.97 2.14 -6.12
C THR A 123 33.91 2.26 -7.24
N LEU A 124 33.67 1.20 -8.03
CA LEU A 124 32.59 1.22 -9.05
C LEU A 124 31.16 1.19 -8.46
N LEU A 125 31.03 0.86 -7.18
CA LEU A 125 29.79 0.92 -6.40
C LEU A 125 29.64 2.24 -5.65
N GLY A 126 30.64 3.13 -5.72
CA GLY A 126 30.65 4.42 -5.04
C GLY A 126 30.07 5.55 -5.87
N GLU A 127 29.78 6.66 -5.19
CA GLU A 127 29.32 7.91 -5.81
C GLU A 127 30.36 8.46 -6.80
N GLU A 128 31.65 8.23 -6.54
CA GLU A 128 32.75 8.67 -7.41
C GLU A 128 32.73 8.08 -8.81
N CYS A 129 32.03 6.95 -9.00
CA CYS A 129 31.85 6.28 -10.29
C CYS A 129 30.37 6.20 -10.67
N ASP A 130 29.55 7.11 -10.12
CA ASP A 130 28.11 7.20 -10.41
C ASP A 130 27.37 5.87 -10.24
N TYR A 131 27.77 5.09 -9.23
CA TYR A 131 27.16 3.79 -8.93
C TYR A 131 27.10 2.85 -10.15
N ALA A 132 28.04 2.99 -11.11
CA ALA A 132 27.97 2.31 -12.40
C ALA A 132 27.77 0.79 -12.25
N ARG A 133 28.36 0.16 -11.23
CA ARG A 133 28.18 -1.28 -10.98
C ARG A 133 26.74 -1.62 -10.57
N PHE A 134 26.09 -0.82 -9.74
CA PHE A 134 24.68 -1.01 -9.41
C PHE A 134 23.78 -0.83 -10.64
N ARG A 135 24.09 0.16 -11.50
CA ARG A 135 23.44 0.35 -12.80
C ARG A 135 23.58 -0.87 -13.71
N MET A 136 24.76 -1.51 -13.76
CA MET A 136 24.95 -2.77 -14.49
C MET A 136 24.19 -3.94 -13.84
N GLN A 137 24.18 -4.02 -12.51
CA GLN A 137 23.44 -5.06 -11.78
C GLN A 137 21.93 -4.99 -12.06
N ALA A 138 21.34 -3.78 -12.07
CA ALA A 138 19.94 -3.61 -12.40
C ALA A 138 19.62 -4.04 -13.84
N ILE A 139 20.49 -3.74 -14.82
CA ILE A 139 20.33 -4.24 -16.20
C ILE A 139 20.43 -5.77 -16.26
N ASN A 140 21.40 -6.37 -15.58
CA ASN A 140 21.52 -7.83 -15.49
C ASN A 140 20.28 -8.47 -14.85
N LEU A 141 19.67 -7.80 -13.88
CA LEU A 141 18.45 -8.26 -13.21
C LEU A 141 17.26 -8.25 -14.17
N ILE A 142 17.04 -7.14 -14.88
CA ILE A 142 16.01 -7.03 -15.93
C ILE A 142 16.23 -8.12 -16.99
N GLU A 143 17.47 -8.33 -17.42
CA GLU A 143 17.83 -9.34 -18.41
C GLU A 143 17.46 -10.76 -17.95
N SER A 144 17.89 -11.13 -16.74
CA SER A 144 17.61 -12.44 -16.17
C SER A 144 16.12 -12.65 -15.98
N TRP A 145 15.41 -11.67 -15.40
CA TRP A 145 13.99 -11.82 -15.12
C TRP A 145 13.18 -11.92 -16.39
N TYR A 146 13.42 -11.07 -17.40
CA TYR A 146 12.70 -11.15 -18.67
C TYR A 146 12.85 -12.54 -19.34
N LYS A 147 14.08 -13.07 -19.40
CA LYS A 147 14.37 -14.37 -20.02
C LYS A 147 13.88 -15.58 -19.20
N ASP A 148 13.97 -15.50 -17.88
CA ASP A 148 13.69 -16.63 -17.00
C ASP A 148 12.24 -16.64 -16.47
N PHE A 149 11.48 -15.55 -16.60
CA PHE A 149 10.09 -15.50 -16.13
C PHE A 149 9.20 -16.60 -16.73
N PRO A 150 9.25 -16.90 -18.05
CA PRO A 150 8.46 -17.99 -18.62
C PRO A 150 8.80 -19.34 -17.98
N LYS A 151 10.09 -19.62 -17.78
CA LYS A 151 10.56 -20.85 -17.11
C LYS A 151 10.13 -20.89 -15.64
N LEU A 152 10.14 -19.74 -14.96
CA LEU A 152 9.65 -19.61 -13.60
C LEU A 152 8.16 -19.96 -13.52
N LEU A 153 7.35 -19.47 -14.45
CA LEU A 153 5.93 -19.81 -14.55
C LEU A 153 5.74 -21.30 -14.83
N GLU A 154 6.47 -21.89 -15.77
CA GLU A 154 6.41 -23.34 -16.05
C GLU A 154 6.75 -24.18 -14.81
N ARG A 155 7.80 -23.78 -14.07
CA ARG A 155 8.15 -24.43 -12.80
C ARG A 155 7.01 -24.29 -11.78
N GLN A 156 6.48 -23.08 -11.59
CA GLN A 156 5.36 -22.85 -10.67
C GLN A 156 4.11 -23.66 -11.05
N ILE A 157 3.81 -23.80 -12.34
CA ILE A 157 2.73 -24.66 -12.84
C ILE A 157 2.95 -26.12 -12.43
N SER A 158 4.18 -26.62 -12.58
CA SER A 158 4.51 -28.02 -12.24
C SER A 158 4.47 -28.31 -10.73
N GLU A 159 4.78 -27.30 -9.90
CA GLU A 159 4.81 -27.40 -8.44
C GLU A 159 3.45 -27.10 -7.79
N ALA A 160 2.58 -26.38 -8.50
CA ALA A 160 1.27 -25.97 -8.02
C ALA A 160 0.39 -27.19 -7.75
N LYS A 161 -0.20 -27.22 -6.56
CA LYS A 161 -1.12 -28.30 -6.14
C LYS A 161 -2.58 -27.96 -6.43
N ASN A 162 -2.88 -26.68 -6.66
CA ASN A 162 -4.23 -26.18 -6.82
C ASN A 162 -4.55 -25.95 -8.30
N GLN A 163 -5.59 -26.61 -8.80
CA GLN A 163 -5.99 -26.48 -10.21
C GLN A 163 -6.27 -25.03 -10.62
N LYS A 164 -6.87 -24.22 -9.73
CA LYS A 164 -7.14 -22.80 -10.04
C LYS A 164 -5.86 -22.01 -10.29
N GLU A 165 -4.81 -22.32 -9.53
CA GLU A 165 -3.50 -21.66 -9.65
C GLU A 165 -2.81 -22.10 -10.94
N ILE A 166 -2.84 -23.40 -11.25
CA ILE A 166 -2.38 -23.95 -12.53
C ILE A 166 -3.06 -23.25 -13.70
N ASP A 167 -4.39 -23.13 -13.67
CA ASP A 167 -5.18 -22.50 -14.73
C ASP A 167 -4.78 -21.03 -14.91
N ARG A 168 -4.59 -20.29 -13.81
CA ARG A 168 -4.19 -18.87 -13.87
C ARG A 168 -2.75 -18.70 -14.38
N LEU A 169 -1.80 -19.48 -13.89
CA LEU A 169 -0.41 -19.40 -14.34
C LEU A 169 -0.28 -19.80 -15.82
N THR A 170 -1.02 -20.83 -16.25
CA THR A 170 -1.10 -21.23 -17.67
C THR A 170 -1.70 -20.13 -18.53
N SER A 171 -2.74 -19.45 -18.05
CA SER A 171 -3.33 -18.28 -18.72
C SER A 171 -2.27 -17.19 -18.92
N ILE A 172 -1.56 -16.79 -17.86
CA ILE A 172 -0.52 -15.74 -17.92
C ILE A 172 0.57 -16.10 -18.92
N LEU A 173 1.02 -17.36 -18.92
CA LEU A 173 2.03 -17.84 -19.87
C LEU A 173 1.54 -17.77 -21.32
N THR A 174 0.27 -18.13 -21.55
CA THR A 174 -0.35 -18.17 -22.89
C THR A 174 -0.66 -16.78 -23.42
N THR A 175 -1.22 -15.89 -22.58
CA THR A 175 -1.57 -14.51 -22.94
C THR A 175 -0.35 -13.58 -22.93
N LYS A 176 0.79 -14.06 -22.43
CA LYS A 176 2.01 -13.27 -22.20
C LYS A 176 1.79 -12.04 -21.33
N GLU A 177 0.82 -12.07 -20.40
CA GLU A 177 0.56 -10.95 -19.48
C GLU A 177 1.81 -10.50 -18.72
N TYR A 178 2.78 -11.38 -18.49
CA TYR A 178 4.02 -11.05 -17.80
C TYR A 178 4.94 -10.04 -18.54
N ILE A 179 4.72 -9.74 -19.83
CA ILE A 179 5.56 -8.76 -20.55
C ILE A 179 5.26 -7.30 -20.16
N ASN A 180 4.23 -7.06 -19.32
CA ASN A 180 3.98 -5.74 -18.75
C ASN A 180 5.23 -5.20 -18.02
N ILE A 181 5.36 -3.88 -17.95
CA ILE A 181 6.44 -3.20 -17.22
C ILE A 181 5.88 -2.62 -15.92
N MET A 182 6.11 -3.32 -14.81
CA MET A 182 5.75 -2.87 -13.47
C MET A 182 6.84 -3.28 -12.48
N ASP A 183 7.48 -2.29 -11.85
CA ASP A 183 8.57 -2.52 -10.91
C ASP A 183 8.07 -3.02 -9.53
N TRP A 184 8.79 -4.02 -9.01
CA TRP A 184 8.53 -4.62 -7.71
C TRP A 184 8.60 -3.59 -6.58
N ASN A 185 9.64 -2.75 -6.56
CA ASN A 185 9.88 -1.79 -5.48
C ASN A 185 8.74 -0.74 -5.44
N VAL A 186 8.28 -0.27 -6.60
CA VAL A 186 7.11 0.62 -6.73
C VAL A 186 5.85 -0.06 -6.19
N TYR A 187 5.58 -1.30 -6.59
CA TYR A 187 4.43 -2.07 -6.12
C TYR A 187 4.48 -2.26 -4.60
N GLU A 188 5.59 -2.77 -4.07
CA GLU A 188 5.77 -3.07 -2.65
C GLU A 188 5.68 -1.81 -1.80
N ASN A 189 6.31 -0.70 -2.21
CA ASN A 189 6.21 0.58 -1.52
C ASN A 189 4.76 1.08 -1.46
N THR A 190 4.02 0.96 -2.57
CA THR A 190 2.60 1.35 -2.63
C THR A 190 1.75 0.54 -1.66
N VAL A 191 1.91 -0.79 -1.67
CA VAL A 191 1.19 -1.70 -0.79
C VAL A 191 1.49 -1.38 0.68
N ASN A 192 2.76 -1.17 1.01
CA ASN A 192 3.20 -0.83 2.36
C ASN A 192 2.63 0.51 2.83
N TYR A 193 2.75 1.54 1.99
CA TYR A 193 2.24 2.87 2.29
C TYR A 193 0.73 2.85 2.54
N VAL A 194 -0.05 2.23 1.64
CA VAL A 194 -1.51 2.18 1.76
C VAL A 194 -1.97 1.33 2.95
N TYR A 195 -1.24 0.25 3.28
CA TYR A 195 -1.49 -0.52 4.49
C TYR A 195 -1.40 0.34 5.76
N TYR A 196 -0.36 1.17 5.91
CA TYR A 196 -0.24 2.08 7.05
C TYR A 196 -1.24 3.23 6.99
N LEU A 197 -1.56 3.75 5.79
CA LEU A 197 -2.63 4.72 5.61
C LEU A 197 -3.99 4.18 6.10
N ALA A 198 -4.28 2.89 5.85
CA ALA A 198 -5.47 2.22 6.35
C ALA A 198 -5.54 2.17 7.88
N ILE A 199 -4.44 1.80 8.54
CA ILE A 199 -4.37 1.79 10.00
C ILE A 199 -4.58 3.20 10.57
N MET A 200 -3.89 4.20 10.01
CA MET A 200 -3.99 5.58 10.45
C MET A 200 -5.41 6.14 10.29
N THR A 201 -6.02 5.94 9.12
CA THR A 201 -7.37 6.44 8.82
C THR A 201 -8.43 5.80 9.70
N ILE A 202 -8.35 4.49 9.95
CA ILE A 202 -9.23 3.78 10.89
C ILE A 202 -9.07 4.35 12.30
N MET A 203 -7.84 4.52 12.78
CA MET A 203 -7.56 5.11 14.09
C MET A 203 -8.14 6.53 14.19
N ALA A 204 -7.91 7.36 13.18
CA ALA A 204 -8.36 8.74 13.13
C ALA A 204 -9.90 8.83 13.10
N VAL A 205 -10.58 7.96 12.33
CA VAL A 205 -12.04 7.85 12.31
C VAL A 205 -12.58 7.42 13.67
N LEU A 206 -11.97 6.42 14.32
CA LEU A 206 -12.35 5.99 15.67
C LEU A 206 -12.29 7.16 16.66
N VAL A 207 -11.19 7.91 16.69
CA VAL A 207 -11.03 9.06 17.59
C VAL A 207 -12.02 10.17 17.27
N LEU A 208 -12.26 10.45 15.98
CA LEU A 208 -13.13 11.54 15.54
C LEU A 208 -14.61 11.31 15.93
N VAL A 209 -15.16 10.13 15.66
CA VAL A 209 -16.62 9.90 15.78
C VAL A 209 -17.05 9.48 17.19
N SER A 210 -16.12 8.96 17.99
CA SER A 210 -16.38 8.38 19.31
C SER A 210 -16.95 9.33 20.37
N PRO A 211 -16.53 10.60 20.47
CA PRO A 211 -17.00 11.51 21.51
C PRO A 211 -18.50 11.76 21.46
N LEU A 212 -19.11 11.87 20.28
CA LEU A 212 -20.47 12.41 20.09
C LEU A 212 -21.52 11.84 21.07
N ILE A 213 -21.74 10.53 21.02
CA ILE A 213 -22.81 9.89 21.80
C ILE A 213 -22.44 9.81 23.27
N VAL A 214 -21.16 9.57 23.58
CA VAL A 214 -20.71 9.44 24.96
C VAL A 214 -20.75 10.78 25.68
N THR A 215 -20.41 11.89 25.02
CA THR A 215 -20.53 13.23 25.62
C THR A 215 -21.99 13.60 25.85
N ASP A 216 -22.87 13.30 24.89
CA ASP A 216 -24.33 13.54 25.04
C ASP A 216 -24.94 12.70 26.19
N ARG A 217 -24.33 11.56 26.53
CA ARG A 217 -24.79 10.68 27.63
C ARG A 217 -24.18 11.05 28.97
N ALA A 218 -22.88 11.29 29.02
CA ALA A 218 -22.19 11.75 30.22
C ALA A 218 -22.81 13.06 30.73
N GLY A 219 -23.25 13.95 29.83
CA GLY A 219 -23.94 15.18 30.17
C GLY A 219 -25.46 15.07 30.29
N ASN A 220 -26.05 13.87 30.26
CA ASN A 220 -27.51 13.65 30.29
C ASN A 220 -28.32 14.41 29.22
N ILE A 221 -27.67 14.90 28.16
CA ILE A 221 -28.30 15.64 27.05
C ILE A 221 -29.33 14.76 26.33
N HIS A 222 -29.08 13.45 26.26
CA HIS A 222 -30.01 12.50 25.68
C HIS A 222 -31.41 12.51 26.33
N LEU A 223 -31.52 12.79 27.64
CA LEU A 223 -32.82 12.89 28.33
C LEU A 223 -33.62 14.10 27.84
N LEU A 224 -32.95 15.23 27.64
CA LEU A 224 -33.55 16.45 27.07
C LEU A 224 -33.92 16.26 25.60
N GLN A 225 -33.11 15.51 24.84
CA GLN A 225 -33.42 15.22 23.44
C GLN A 225 -34.69 14.36 23.31
N PHE A 226 -34.94 13.45 24.27
CA PHE A 226 -36.10 12.55 24.25
C PHE A 226 -37.42 13.26 24.53
N THR A 227 -37.41 14.35 25.30
CA THR A 227 -38.60 15.18 25.56
C THR A 227 -38.88 16.22 24.45
N SER A 228 -37.93 16.40 23.51
CA SER A 228 -38.11 17.33 22.38
C SER A 228 -39.13 16.84 21.34
N LYS A 229 -39.61 17.74 20.48
CA LYS A 229 -40.49 17.42 19.32
C LYS A 229 -39.90 16.34 18.39
N TYR A 230 -38.57 16.23 18.33
CA TYR A 230 -37.89 15.21 17.53
C TYR A 230 -37.78 13.87 18.27
N GLY A 231 -37.73 13.92 19.60
CA GLY A 231 -37.66 12.78 20.50
C GLY A 231 -36.54 11.80 20.12
N ARG A 232 -36.82 10.50 20.28
CA ARG A 232 -35.86 9.40 20.04
C ARG A 232 -35.45 9.23 18.57
N LYS A 233 -36.07 9.95 17.63
CA LYS A 233 -35.63 9.95 16.21
C LYS A 233 -34.27 10.64 16.03
N ILE A 234 -33.78 11.38 17.04
CA ILE A 234 -32.45 12.01 17.06
C ILE A 234 -31.32 11.00 16.83
N PHE A 235 -31.46 9.77 17.36
CA PHE A 235 -30.41 8.76 17.27
C PHE A 235 -30.16 8.29 15.82
N LYS A 236 -31.19 8.30 14.96
CA LYS A 236 -31.03 8.10 13.50
C LYS A 236 -30.23 9.23 12.86
N LYS A 237 -30.41 10.47 13.34
CA LYS A 237 -29.69 11.65 12.82
C LYS A 237 -28.24 11.66 13.28
N GLN A 238 -27.96 11.20 14.50
CA GLN A 238 -26.60 10.99 15.00
C GLN A 238 -25.87 9.91 14.20
N LEU A 239 -26.50 8.78 13.90
CA LEU A 239 -25.89 7.77 13.02
C LEU A 239 -25.55 8.35 11.65
N LEU A 240 -26.49 9.07 11.03
CA LEU A 240 -26.26 9.71 9.74
C LEU A 240 -25.12 10.75 9.80
N ALA A 241 -25.04 11.52 10.89
CA ALA A 241 -23.96 12.49 11.10
C ALA A 241 -22.59 11.81 11.27
N VAL A 242 -22.53 10.68 11.99
CA VAL A 242 -21.32 9.88 12.17
C VAL A 242 -20.82 9.34 10.82
N ILE A 243 -21.70 8.70 10.04
CA ILE A 243 -21.33 8.13 8.74
C ILE A 243 -20.90 9.23 7.76
N LEU A 244 -21.61 10.35 7.70
CA LEU A 244 -21.26 11.45 6.80
C LEU A 244 -19.96 12.14 7.22
N SER A 245 -19.71 12.29 8.52
CA SER A 245 -18.45 12.85 9.02
C SER A 245 -17.28 11.91 8.73
N ALA A 246 -17.45 10.60 8.95
CA ALA A 246 -16.44 9.60 8.63
C ALA A 246 -16.13 9.57 7.12
N PHE A 247 -17.14 9.66 6.26
CA PHE A 247 -16.96 9.73 4.80
C PHE A 247 -16.11 10.94 4.41
N ILE A 248 -16.55 12.16 4.78
CA ILE A 248 -15.84 13.41 4.45
C ILE A 248 -14.41 13.37 4.99
N PHE A 249 -14.25 12.92 6.23
CA PHE A 249 -12.94 12.88 6.87
C PHE A 249 -12.00 11.86 6.21
N THR A 250 -12.50 10.68 5.84
CA THR A 250 -11.74 9.68 5.07
C THR A 250 -11.31 10.26 3.73
N THR A 251 -12.21 10.96 3.02
CA THR A 251 -11.88 11.66 1.77
C THR A 251 -10.76 12.68 1.96
N VAL A 252 -10.82 13.50 3.01
CA VAL A 252 -9.77 14.49 3.30
C VAL A 252 -8.43 13.81 3.55
N LEU A 253 -8.39 12.72 4.32
CA LEU A 253 -7.15 11.97 4.58
C LEU A 253 -6.60 11.34 3.30
N ILE A 254 -7.44 10.73 2.46
CA ILE A 254 -7.02 10.19 1.15
C ILE A 254 -6.42 11.29 0.29
N ILE A 255 -7.03 12.47 0.23
CA ILE A 255 -6.53 13.59 -0.60
C ILE A 255 -5.17 14.05 -0.08
N ILE A 256 -5.03 14.29 1.23
CA ILE A 256 -3.78 14.79 1.82
C ILE A 256 -2.65 13.77 1.64
N PHE A 257 -2.86 12.53 2.08
CA PHE A 257 -1.81 11.51 2.05
C PHE A 257 -1.59 10.95 0.64
N GLY A 258 -2.62 10.90 -0.19
CA GLY A 258 -2.48 10.60 -1.62
C GLY A 258 -1.67 11.65 -2.36
N ALA A 259 -1.85 12.94 -2.04
CA ALA A 259 -1.01 14.01 -2.59
C ALA A 259 0.45 13.93 -2.10
N VAL A 260 0.69 13.52 -0.85
CA VAL A 260 2.04 13.27 -0.33
C VAL A 260 2.70 12.12 -1.10
N TYR A 261 2.02 10.98 -1.21
CA TYR A 261 2.53 9.82 -1.96
C TYR A 261 2.77 10.15 -3.44
N GLY A 262 1.87 10.95 -4.02
CA GLY A 262 1.95 11.32 -5.42
C GLY A 262 3.20 12.11 -5.82
N LYS A 263 3.95 12.69 -4.86
CA LYS A 263 5.22 13.37 -5.12
C LYS A 263 6.33 12.44 -5.59
N ILE A 264 6.23 11.14 -5.31
CA ILE A 264 7.23 10.13 -5.68
C ILE A 264 7.25 9.89 -7.20
N GLY A 265 6.15 10.15 -7.91
CA GLY A 265 6.11 9.99 -9.37
C GLY A 265 5.74 8.59 -9.87
N THR A 266 5.25 7.69 -9.00
CA THR A 266 4.82 6.33 -9.39
C THR A 266 3.63 6.31 -10.37
N TRP A 267 2.99 7.46 -10.63
CA TRP A 267 1.89 7.61 -11.59
C TRP A 267 2.25 7.21 -13.01
N ILE A 268 3.53 7.18 -13.37
CA ILE A 268 3.94 6.73 -14.70
C ILE A 268 3.48 5.29 -14.98
N PHE A 269 3.39 4.46 -13.94
CA PHE A 269 2.93 3.07 -14.03
C PHE A 269 1.40 2.93 -13.98
N TRP A 270 0.62 4.02 -13.99
CA TRP A 270 -0.84 3.98 -13.77
C TRP A 270 -1.58 2.97 -14.66
N ASN A 271 -1.15 2.82 -15.91
CA ASN A 271 -1.74 1.89 -16.86
C ASN A 271 -0.98 0.57 -17.00
N SER A 272 0.16 0.40 -16.32
CA SER A 272 0.93 -0.85 -16.35
C SER A 272 0.15 -1.98 -15.67
N GLY A 273 0.14 -3.16 -16.30
CA GLY A 273 -0.40 -4.37 -15.68
C GLY A 273 0.44 -4.81 -14.49
N LEU A 274 -0.20 -5.23 -13.41
CA LEU A 274 0.50 -5.63 -12.18
C LEU A 274 1.28 -6.93 -12.33
N THR A 275 0.76 -7.89 -13.12
CA THR A 275 1.49 -9.12 -13.46
C THR A 275 2.56 -8.73 -14.47
N SER A 276 3.81 -8.72 -14.06
CA SER A 276 4.95 -8.25 -14.85
C SER A 276 6.17 -9.12 -14.55
N PHE A 277 7.06 -9.26 -15.52
CA PHE A 277 8.36 -9.91 -15.34
C PHE A 277 9.20 -9.18 -14.28
N PHE A 278 8.93 -7.89 -14.07
CA PHE A 278 9.61 -7.03 -13.12
C PHE A 278 8.91 -6.91 -11.75
N ASN A 279 7.87 -7.72 -11.54
CA ASN A 279 7.12 -7.82 -10.29
C ASN A 279 7.05 -9.28 -9.82
N PHE A 280 7.55 -9.57 -8.62
CA PHE A 280 7.54 -10.94 -8.08
C PHE A 280 6.15 -11.51 -7.78
N SER A 281 5.12 -10.67 -7.66
CA SER A 281 3.77 -11.14 -7.37
C SER A 281 2.99 -11.49 -8.63
N VAL A 282 2.40 -12.68 -8.63
CA VAL A 282 1.36 -13.07 -9.58
C VAL A 282 -0.02 -12.68 -9.03
N PHE A 283 -0.89 -12.17 -9.90
CA PHE A 283 -2.24 -11.73 -9.55
C PHE A 283 -3.31 -12.61 -10.22
N TRP A 284 -4.42 -12.82 -9.53
CA TRP A 284 -5.58 -13.59 -10.00
C TRP A 284 -6.31 -12.95 -11.17
N PHE A 285 -6.19 -11.64 -11.31
CA PHE A 285 -6.88 -10.85 -12.30
C PHE A 285 -5.87 -10.00 -13.06
N ASP A 286 -6.14 -9.76 -14.35
CA ASP A 286 -5.43 -8.76 -15.13
C ASP A 286 -5.92 -7.37 -14.69
N ILE A 287 -5.13 -6.69 -13.85
CA ILE A 287 -5.45 -5.42 -13.21
C ILE A 287 -4.27 -4.47 -13.41
N THR A 288 -4.57 -3.23 -13.79
CA THR A 288 -3.54 -2.19 -13.86
C THR A 288 -3.24 -1.60 -12.49
N TYR A 289 -2.04 -1.04 -12.32
CA TYR A 289 -1.64 -0.37 -11.08
C TYR A 289 -2.65 0.70 -10.63
N GLY A 290 -3.18 1.51 -11.56
CA GLY A 290 -4.20 2.53 -11.26
C GLY A 290 -5.52 1.93 -10.80
N GLN A 291 -6.00 0.87 -11.45
CA GLN A 291 -7.21 0.16 -11.02
C GLN A 291 -7.03 -0.43 -9.60
N TYR A 292 -5.84 -0.96 -9.32
CA TYR A 292 -5.51 -1.50 -8.00
C TYR A 292 -5.55 -0.42 -6.89
N ILE A 293 -5.00 0.77 -7.15
CA ILE A 293 -5.10 1.92 -6.24
C ILE A 293 -6.57 2.31 -6.00
N VAL A 294 -7.40 2.34 -7.04
CA VAL A 294 -8.83 2.66 -6.90
C VAL A 294 -9.55 1.61 -6.04
N ILE A 295 -9.24 0.33 -6.20
CA ILE A 295 -9.79 -0.75 -5.36
C ILE A 295 -9.37 -0.55 -3.90
N TYR A 296 -8.11 -0.19 -3.65
CA TYR A 296 -7.61 0.12 -2.31
C TYR A 296 -8.34 1.30 -1.66
N ILE A 297 -8.60 2.36 -2.42
CA ILE A 297 -9.42 3.48 -1.95
C ILE A 297 -10.83 3.00 -1.58
N ALA A 298 -11.42 2.12 -2.38
CA ALA A 298 -12.74 1.56 -2.08
C ALA A 298 -12.74 0.72 -0.79
N PHE A 299 -11.72 -0.12 -0.58
CA PHE A 299 -11.55 -0.88 0.66
C PHE A 299 -11.41 0.03 1.88
N LEU A 300 -10.63 1.10 1.75
CA LEU A 300 -10.45 2.09 2.79
C LEU A 300 -11.77 2.72 3.22
N TYR A 301 -12.63 3.10 2.26
CA TYR A 301 -13.97 3.62 2.54
C TYR A 301 -14.84 2.59 3.26
N LEU A 302 -14.91 1.35 2.77
CA LEU A 302 -15.72 0.30 3.38
C LEU A 302 -15.30 0.06 4.84
N LEU A 303 -13.99 -0.05 5.09
CA LEU A 303 -13.44 -0.26 6.42
C LEU A 303 -13.69 0.95 7.33
N CYS A 304 -13.46 2.18 6.86
CA CYS A 304 -13.67 3.39 7.66
C CYS A 304 -15.15 3.60 8.01
N LEU A 305 -16.07 3.39 7.07
CA LEU A 305 -17.50 3.54 7.33
C LEU A 305 -18.03 2.41 8.24
N GLY A 306 -17.55 1.18 8.07
CA GLY A 306 -17.85 0.06 8.97
C GLY A 306 -17.33 0.33 10.39
N THR A 307 -16.11 0.83 10.50
CA THR A 307 -15.47 1.26 11.76
C THR A 307 -16.29 2.35 12.45
N ALA A 308 -16.74 3.36 11.72
CA ALA A 308 -17.58 4.42 12.27
C ALA A 308 -18.92 3.89 12.81
N ALA A 309 -19.53 2.92 12.12
CA ALA A 309 -20.75 2.26 12.59
C ALA A 309 -20.51 1.43 13.86
N ILE A 310 -19.38 0.70 13.95
CA ILE A 310 -18.99 -0.04 15.15
C ILE A 310 -18.73 0.91 16.33
N ALA A 311 -18.00 2.01 16.11
CA ALA A 311 -17.77 3.04 17.12
C ALA A 311 -19.08 3.65 17.62
N PHE A 312 -20.02 3.92 16.71
CA PHE A 312 -21.37 4.38 17.07
C PHE A 312 -22.09 3.39 18.00
N ILE A 313 -22.04 2.09 17.71
CA ILE A 313 -22.65 1.05 18.57
C ILE A 313 -21.99 1.05 19.95
N LEU A 314 -20.66 1.04 20.01
CA LEU A 314 -19.92 0.96 21.27
C LEU A 314 -20.08 2.21 22.13
N SER A 315 -20.15 3.38 21.49
CA SER A 315 -20.42 4.66 22.16
C SER A 315 -21.78 4.65 22.86
N ARG A 316 -22.81 4.04 22.27
CA ARG A 316 -24.12 3.86 22.92
C ARG A 316 -24.06 3.01 24.20
N PHE A 317 -23.25 1.96 24.21
CA PHE A 317 -23.12 1.06 25.37
C PHE A 317 -22.10 1.53 26.40
N SER A 318 -21.60 2.76 26.28
CA SER A 318 -20.56 3.29 27.16
C SER A 318 -21.11 4.44 28.00
N LYS A 319 -20.85 4.40 29.31
CA LYS A 319 -21.34 5.39 30.27
C LYS A 319 -20.51 6.68 30.26
N ASN A 320 -19.20 6.54 29.99
CA ASN A 320 -18.23 7.63 29.97
C ASN A 320 -17.14 7.35 28.93
N PHE A 321 -16.28 8.35 28.70
CA PHE A 321 -15.24 8.33 27.67
C PHE A 321 -14.19 7.24 27.91
N ILE A 322 -13.81 7.02 29.17
CA ILE A 322 -12.81 6.00 29.56
C ILE A 322 -13.30 4.60 29.17
N THR A 323 -14.57 4.28 29.48
CA THR A 323 -15.17 2.98 29.14
C THR A 323 -15.25 2.78 27.63
N LEU A 324 -15.47 3.85 26.86
CA LEU A 324 -15.48 3.76 25.41
C LEU A 324 -14.07 3.47 24.87
N ILE A 325 -13.05 4.22 25.30
CA ILE A 325 -11.66 4.00 24.87
C ILE A 325 -11.25 2.54 25.13
N LEU A 326 -11.54 2.02 26.33
CA LEU A 326 -11.18 0.64 26.69
C LEU A 326 -11.80 -0.42 25.75
N LYS A 327 -12.97 -0.14 25.17
CA LYS A 327 -13.62 -1.00 24.16
C LYS A 327 -13.10 -0.76 22.75
N LEU A 328 -12.62 0.44 22.43
CA LEU A 328 -12.10 0.76 21.11
C LEU A 328 -10.70 0.18 20.88
N ILE A 329 -9.88 0.04 21.92
CA ILE A 329 -8.54 -0.56 21.82
C ILE A 329 -8.57 -1.97 21.21
N PRO A 330 -9.35 -2.95 21.73
CA PRO A 330 -9.39 -4.29 21.13
C PRO A 330 -9.99 -4.29 19.73
N VAL A 331 -10.97 -3.41 19.47
CA VAL A 331 -11.56 -3.25 18.13
C VAL A 331 -10.52 -2.74 17.13
N PHE A 332 -9.73 -1.75 17.52
CA PHE A 332 -8.64 -1.22 16.71
C PHE A 332 -7.58 -2.30 16.42
N ALA A 333 -7.23 -3.12 17.41
CA ALA A 333 -6.30 -4.24 17.23
C ALA A 333 -6.83 -5.26 16.19
N VAL A 334 -8.10 -5.65 16.29
CA VAL A 334 -8.74 -6.54 15.32
C VAL A 334 -8.78 -5.92 13.92
N LEU A 335 -9.14 -4.64 13.80
CA LEU A 335 -9.17 -3.93 12.52
C LEU A 335 -7.77 -3.80 11.89
N THR A 336 -6.72 -3.67 12.70
CA THR A 336 -5.32 -3.65 12.23
C THR A 336 -4.92 -4.99 11.63
N ILE A 337 -5.29 -6.11 12.27
CA ILE A 337 -5.08 -7.46 11.73
C ILE A 337 -5.82 -7.63 10.41
N ILE A 338 -7.08 -7.18 10.34
CA ILE A 338 -7.87 -7.20 9.10
C ILE A 338 -7.19 -6.39 8.01
N CYS A 339 -6.65 -5.20 8.31
CA CYS A 339 -5.90 -4.40 7.32
C CYS A 339 -4.72 -5.18 6.75
N LYS A 340 -3.97 -5.91 7.59
CA LYS A 340 -2.86 -6.74 7.11
C LYS A 340 -3.35 -7.83 6.16
N CYS A 341 -4.44 -8.50 6.51
CA CYS A 341 -5.04 -9.56 5.70
C CYS A 341 -5.61 -9.05 4.36
N VAL A 342 -6.14 -7.82 4.33
CA VAL A 342 -6.78 -7.23 3.15
C VAL A 342 -5.75 -6.58 2.21
N PHE A 343 -4.85 -5.74 2.74
CA PHE A 343 -3.97 -4.90 1.93
C PHE A 343 -2.64 -5.56 1.57
N LYS A 344 -2.16 -6.60 2.27
CA LYS A 344 -0.91 -7.26 1.87
C LYS A 344 -1.18 -8.31 0.80
N TYR A 345 -0.52 -8.17 -0.35
CA TYR A 345 -0.60 -9.10 -1.49
C TYR A 345 -2.04 -9.32 -2.00
N THR A 346 -2.87 -8.26 -2.04
CA THR A 346 -4.28 -8.35 -2.46
C THR A 346 -4.40 -8.97 -3.85
N PHE A 347 -5.35 -9.88 -4.02
CA PHE A 347 -5.57 -10.63 -5.27
C PHE A 347 -4.39 -11.47 -5.74
N SER A 348 -3.47 -11.83 -4.84
CA SER A 348 -2.36 -12.76 -5.14
C SER A 348 -2.56 -14.10 -4.42
N PRO A 349 -2.05 -15.22 -4.95
CA PRO A 349 -1.97 -16.50 -4.22
C PRO A 349 -1.26 -16.38 -2.86
N SER A 350 -0.37 -15.39 -2.71
CA SER A 350 0.35 -15.11 -1.46
C SER A 350 -0.53 -14.48 -0.37
N ASN A 351 -1.74 -14.00 -0.69
CA ASN A 351 -2.62 -13.35 0.26
C ASN A 351 -3.04 -14.29 1.41
N LEU A 352 -3.04 -13.79 2.65
CA LEU A 352 -3.39 -14.58 3.83
C LEU A 352 -4.85 -15.06 3.83
N LEU A 353 -5.80 -14.24 3.37
CA LEU A 353 -7.21 -14.62 3.29
C LEU A 353 -7.44 -15.68 2.22
N TYR A 354 -6.79 -15.54 1.06
CA TYR A 354 -6.84 -16.57 0.03
C TYR A 354 -6.26 -17.89 0.55
N ARG A 355 -5.07 -17.86 1.17
CA ARG A 355 -4.45 -19.08 1.74
C ARG A 355 -5.30 -19.74 2.82
N ALA A 356 -6.06 -18.95 3.58
CA ALA A 356 -6.94 -19.47 4.63
C ALA A 356 -8.28 -20.02 4.09
N THR A 357 -8.80 -19.48 2.99
CA THR A 357 -10.18 -19.77 2.53
C THR A 357 -10.27 -20.47 1.18
N GLY A 358 -9.24 -20.39 0.34
CA GLY A 358 -9.24 -20.85 -1.06
C GLY A 358 -10.15 -20.05 -2.00
N LEU A 359 -10.70 -18.92 -1.53
CA LEU A 359 -11.62 -18.07 -2.28
C LEU A 359 -10.87 -16.92 -2.94
N ILE A 360 -10.90 -16.89 -4.28
CA ILE A 360 -10.33 -15.81 -5.09
C ILE A 360 -11.15 -14.54 -4.87
N GLY A 361 -10.50 -13.41 -4.58
CA GLY A 361 -11.18 -12.13 -4.38
C GLY A 361 -12.00 -12.05 -3.10
N ILE A 362 -11.54 -12.68 -2.02
CA ILE A 362 -12.18 -12.67 -0.70
C ILE A 362 -12.03 -11.32 0.03
N GLU A 363 -11.02 -10.53 -0.33
CA GLU A 363 -10.70 -9.22 0.25
C GLU A 363 -11.86 -8.20 0.17
N PRO A 364 -12.50 -7.96 -1.00
CA PRO A 364 -13.67 -7.09 -1.09
C PRO A 364 -14.85 -7.62 -0.26
N ILE A 365 -15.01 -8.94 -0.15
CA ILE A 365 -16.08 -9.57 0.63
C ILE A 365 -15.88 -9.27 2.11
N VAL A 366 -14.66 -9.43 2.64
CA VAL A 366 -14.34 -9.12 4.04
C VAL A 366 -14.62 -7.65 4.36
N CYS A 367 -14.17 -6.72 3.50
CA CYS A 367 -14.45 -5.30 3.68
C CYS A 367 -15.96 -4.98 3.66
N SER A 368 -16.67 -5.58 2.71
CA SER A 368 -18.12 -5.40 2.57
C SER A 368 -18.88 -5.99 3.76
N LEU A 369 -18.48 -7.14 4.28
CA LEU A 369 -19.08 -7.75 5.46
C LEU A 369 -18.94 -6.88 6.70
N ILE A 370 -17.76 -6.28 6.92
CA ILE A 370 -17.53 -5.37 8.05
C ILE A 370 -18.45 -4.14 7.94
N PHE A 371 -18.52 -3.55 6.75
CA PHE A 371 -19.39 -2.41 6.48
C PHE A 371 -20.87 -2.77 6.68
N ILE A 372 -21.36 -3.83 6.03
CA ILE A 372 -22.76 -4.24 6.06
C ILE A 372 -23.16 -4.68 7.48
N ALA A 373 -22.35 -5.49 8.16
CA ALA A 373 -22.64 -5.94 9.53
C ALA A 373 -22.67 -4.76 10.51
N GLY A 374 -21.68 -3.86 10.43
CA GLY A 374 -21.63 -2.64 11.25
C GLY A 374 -22.87 -1.75 11.02
N MET A 375 -23.20 -1.50 9.75
CA MET A 375 -24.36 -0.68 9.38
C MET A 375 -25.69 -1.32 9.76
N ALA A 376 -25.85 -2.62 9.54
CA ALA A 376 -27.07 -3.36 9.89
C ALA A 376 -27.28 -3.37 11.41
N ALA A 377 -26.23 -3.64 12.19
CA ALA A 377 -26.28 -3.60 13.64
C ALA A 377 -26.59 -2.18 14.18
N ALA A 378 -25.98 -1.14 13.59
CA ALA A 378 -26.26 0.25 13.96
C ALA A 378 -27.71 0.64 13.61
N CYS A 379 -28.22 0.24 12.44
CA CYS A 379 -29.60 0.47 12.06
C CYS A 379 -30.59 -0.29 12.95
N TYR A 380 -30.28 -1.54 13.31
CA TYR A 380 -31.07 -2.32 14.26
C TYR A 380 -31.12 -1.64 15.63
N LEU A 381 -29.98 -1.17 16.13
CA LEU A 381 -29.90 -0.43 17.39
C LEU A 381 -30.76 0.85 17.34
N VAL A 382 -30.72 1.59 16.23
CA VAL A 382 -31.56 2.77 16.02
C VAL A 382 -33.06 2.45 16.02
N ARG A 383 -33.46 1.30 15.47
CA ARG A 383 -34.86 0.84 15.51
C ARG A 383 -35.26 0.44 16.92
N ARG A 384 -34.39 -0.29 17.63
CA ARG A 384 -34.61 -0.75 19.01
C ARG A 384 -34.79 0.42 19.98
N GLU A 385 -33.96 1.46 19.88
CA GLU A 385 -34.02 2.66 20.74
C GLU A 385 -35.40 3.35 20.74
N ARG A 386 -36.17 3.23 19.65
CA ARG A 386 -37.54 3.77 19.61
C ARG A 386 -38.51 3.06 20.56
N LYS A 387 -38.20 1.82 20.97
CA LYS A 387 -39.09 0.94 21.73
C LYS A 387 -38.61 0.65 23.16
N VAL A 388 -37.38 1.00 23.52
CA VAL A 388 -36.80 0.68 24.84
C VAL A 388 -37.31 1.65 25.90
N ASP A 389 -37.73 1.17 27.07
CA ASP A 389 -38.17 2.05 28.16
C ASP A 389 -37.03 2.93 28.68
N VAL A 390 -37.35 4.15 29.10
CA VAL A 390 -36.38 5.06 29.72
C VAL A 390 -36.13 4.53 31.14
N ILE A 391 -34.92 4.03 31.41
CA ILE A 391 -34.45 3.74 32.77
C ILE A 391 -33.54 4.88 33.19
#